data_AF-A0A844MNR1-F1
#
_entry.id   AF-A0A844MNR1-F1
#
_cell.length_a   1.000
_cell.length_b   1.000
_cell.length_c   1.000
_cell.angle_alpha   90.00
_cell.angle_beta   90.00
_cell.angle_gamma   90.00
#
_symmetry.space_group_name_H-M   'P 1'
#
loop_
_entity.id
_entity.type
_entity.pdbx_description
1 polymer ?
#
loop_
_entity_poly.entity_id
_entity_poly.type
_entity_poly.pdbx_seq_one_letter_code
_entity_poly.pdbx_strand_id
1 'polypeptide(L)'
;MAEVLIQDLEPALLEKLEMLAKLNGRSLQAQLKHILQAAVQAEKLEQSEALVVSKTPEELGWSPGFFERTALKWEGELLTRGEQGEYEQRLWDFL
;
A
#
# COMPACT_ATOMS: atom_id res chain seq x y z
N MET A 1 -12.46 27.64 4.58
CA MET A 1 -13.45 26.89 3.77
C MET A 1 -13.10 27.13 2.31
N ALA A 2 -12.97 26.08 1.52
CA ALA A 2 -12.75 26.19 0.07
C ALA A 2 -14.04 25.78 -0.63
N GLU A 3 -14.50 26.58 -1.57
CA GLU A 3 -15.68 26.32 -2.39
C GLU A 3 -15.22 26.04 -3.83
N VAL A 4 -15.76 24.99 -4.45
CA VAL A 4 -15.42 24.56 -5.80
C VAL A 4 -16.70 24.43 -6.60
N LEU A 5 -16.75 25.08 -7.76
CA LEU A 5 -17.88 25.06 -8.67
C LEU A 5 -17.48 24.28 -9.94
N ILE A 6 -18.22 23.22 -10.25
CA ILE A 6 -17.99 22.36 -11.41
C ILE A 6 -19.01 22.75 -12.49
N GLN A 7 -18.53 23.22 -13.64
CA GLN A 7 -19.36 23.56 -14.80
C GLN A 7 -19.29 22.42 -15.83
N ASP A 8 -20.25 22.39 -16.75
CA ASP A 8 -20.31 21.45 -17.88
C ASP A 8 -20.32 19.96 -17.48
N LEU A 9 -20.94 19.64 -16.34
CA LEU A 9 -21.13 18.25 -15.92
C LEU A 9 -22.21 17.57 -16.76
N GLU A 10 -21.88 16.43 -17.36
CA GLU A 10 -22.85 15.64 -18.11
C GLU A 10 -24.05 15.24 -17.23
N PRO A 11 -25.30 15.40 -17.71
CA PRO A 11 -26.48 15.11 -16.91
C PRO A 11 -26.58 13.62 -16.54
N ALA A 12 -26.15 12.73 -17.44
CA ALA A 12 -26.09 11.30 -17.16
C ALA A 12 -25.08 10.94 -16.06
N LEU A 13 -24.01 11.73 -15.89
CA LEU A 13 -23.03 11.53 -14.84
C LEU A 13 -23.58 12.01 -13.49
N LEU A 14 -24.34 13.11 -13.47
CA LEU A 14 -25.01 13.61 -12.27
C LEU A 14 -25.97 12.56 -11.69
N GLU A 15 -26.80 11.93 -12.52
CA GLU A 15 -27.72 10.87 -12.08
C GLU A 15 -26.98 9.68 -11.46
N LYS A 16 -25.88 9.24 -12.10
CA LYS A 16 -25.04 8.15 -11.56
C LYS A 16 -24.45 8.51 -10.20
N LEU A 17 -23.97 9.74 -10.04
CA LEU A 17 -23.42 10.23 -8.78
C LEU A 17 -24.49 10.30 -7.68
N GLU A 18 -25.71 10.74 -8.00
CA GLU A 18 -26.82 10.73 -7.05
C GLU A 18 -27.23 9.31 -6.63
N MET A 19 -27.32 8.38 -7.58
CA MET A 19 -27.61 6.98 -7.26
C MET A 19 -26.53 6.38 -6.34
N LEU A 20 -25.26 6.65 -6.64
CA LEU A 20 -24.15 6.22 -5.78
C LEU A 20 -24.22 6.86 -4.39
N ALA A 21 -24.58 8.14 -4.29
CA ALA A 21 -24.74 8.80 -3.00
C ALA A 21 -25.86 8.17 -2.16
N LYS A 22 -27.03 7.92 -2.77
CA LYS A 22 -28.16 7.23 -2.12
C LYS A 22 -27.78 5.82 -1.67
N LEU A 23 -27.10 5.05 -2.53
CA LEU A 23 -26.64 3.69 -2.22
C LEU A 23 -25.69 3.66 -1.02
N ASN A 24 -24.79 4.64 -0.93
CA ASN A 24 -23.83 4.76 0.17
C ASN A 24 -24.41 5.46 1.42
N GLY A 25 -25.70 5.86 1.39
CA GLY A 25 -26.34 6.60 2.49
C GLY A 25 -25.70 7.96 2.79
N ARG A 26 -25.07 8.58 1.78
CA ARG A 26 -24.33 9.86 1.90
C ARG A 26 -25.02 10.96 1.11
N SER A 27 -24.78 12.21 1.47
CA SER A 27 -25.15 13.33 0.61
C SER A 27 -24.27 13.36 -0.64
N LEU A 28 -24.75 13.96 -1.73
CA LEU A 28 -24.00 14.08 -2.99
C LEU A 28 -22.63 14.75 -2.77
N GLN A 29 -22.58 15.82 -1.96
CA GLN A 29 -21.35 16.52 -1.60
C GLN A 29 -20.39 15.65 -0.79
N ALA A 30 -20.91 14.88 0.17
CA ALA A 30 -20.08 13.97 0.96
C ALA A 30 -19.51 12.84 0.11
N GLN A 31 -20.30 12.33 -0.85
CA GLN A 31 -19.85 11.31 -1.79
C GLN A 31 -18.77 11.86 -2.73
N LEU A 32 -18.96 13.07 -3.28
CA LEU A 32 -17.96 13.74 -4.11
C LEU A 32 -16.65 13.97 -3.36
N LYS A 33 -16.72 14.47 -2.11
CA LYS A 33 -15.54 14.64 -1.26
C LYS A 33 -14.80 13.33 -1.05
N HIS A 34 -15.52 12.25 -0.79
CA HIS A 34 -14.93 10.93 -0.59
C HIS A 34 -14.26 10.38 -1.86
N ILE A 35 -14.91 10.53 -3.02
CA ILE A 35 -14.33 10.12 -4.31
C ILE A 35 -13.05 10.90 -4.61
N LEU A 36 -13.07 12.22 -4.44
CA LEU A 36 -11.89 13.06 -4.64
C LEU A 36 -10.76 12.69 -3.69
N GLN A 37 -11.06 12.44 -2.42
CA GLN A 37 -10.06 11.98 -1.45
C GLN A 37 -9.46 10.62 -1.83
N ALA A 38 -10.29 9.68 -2.30
CA ALA A 38 -9.84 8.38 -2.76
C ALA A 38 -8.95 8.49 -4.01
N ALA A 39 -9.32 9.34 -4.97
CA ALA A 39 -8.52 9.59 -6.17
C ALA A 39 -7.14 10.18 -5.82
N VAL A 40 -7.09 11.20 -4.95
CA VAL A 40 -5.83 11.79 -4.47
C VAL A 40 -4.96 10.76 -3.74
N GLN A 41 -5.58 9.88 -2.92
CA GLN A 41 -4.84 8.84 -2.20
C GLN A 41 -4.32 7.75 -3.16
N ALA A 42 -5.09 7.39 -4.20
CA ALA A 42 -4.65 6.46 -5.24
C ALA A 42 -3.46 7.04 -6.02
N GLU A 43 -3.51 8.31 -6.44
CA GLU A 43 -2.39 9.00 -7.09
C GLU A 43 -1.14 9.04 -6.20
N LYS A 44 -1.30 9.21 -4.88
CA LYS A 44 -0.19 9.20 -3.93
C LYS A 44 0.49 7.84 -3.80
N LEU A 45 -0.26 6.75 -3.95
CA LEU A 45 0.28 5.39 -3.93
C LEU A 45 1.03 5.08 -5.23
N GLU A 46 0.46 5.46 -6.38
CA GLU A 46 1.10 5.35 -7.70
C GLU A 46 2.40 6.19 -7.78
N GLN A 47 2.41 7.40 -7.21
CA GLN A 47 3.61 8.25 -7.15
C GLN A 47 4.68 7.72 -6.18
N SER A 48 4.30 6.92 -5.19
CA SER A 48 5.26 6.23 -4.30
C SER A 48 5.85 4.95 -4.92
N GLU A 49 5.18 4.37 -5.92
CA GLU A 49 5.71 3.26 -6.73
C GLU A 49 6.56 3.76 -7.91
N ALA A 50 6.27 4.94 -8.48
CA ALA A 50 7.03 5.49 -9.61
C ALA A 50 8.44 6.02 -9.26
N LEU A 51 8.77 6.18 -7.97
CA LEU A 51 10.12 6.53 -7.50
C LEU A 51 10.82 5.36 -6.79
N VAL A 52 10.44 4.11 -7.08
CA VAL A 52 11.32 2.98 -6.79
C VAL A 52 12.45 3.02 -7.82
N VAL A 53 13.44 3.88 -7.59
CA VAL A 53 14.76 3.75 -8.19
C VAL A 53 15.16 2.31 -7.91
N SER A 54 15.17 1.46 -8.94
CA SER A 54 15.56 0.07 -8.88
C SER A 54 17.04 0.03 -8.52
N LYS A 55 17.34 0.18 -7.23
CA LYS A 55 18.71 0.11 -6.76
C LYS A 55 19.22 -1.28 -7.08
N THR A 56 20.39 -1.32 -7.69
CA THR A 56 21.12 -2.56 -7.88
C THR A 56 21.42 -3.18 -6.51
N PRO A 57 21.51 -4.51 -6.41
CA PRO A 57 22.00 -5.20 -5.22
C PRO A 57 23.24 -4.56 -4.60
N GLU A 58 24.18 -4.11 -5.43
CA GLU A 58 25.42 -3.49 -5.05
C GLU A 58 25.19 -2.12 -4.36
N GLU A 59 24.24 -1.32 -4.84
CA GLU A 59 23.82 -0.06 -4.21
C GLU A 59 23.10 -0.26 -2.87
N LEU A 60 22.57 -1.47 -2.63
CA LEU A 60 22.00 -1.88 -1.34
C LEU A 60 23.05 -2.49 -0.39
N GLY A 61 24.32 -2.54 -0.81
CA GLY A 61 25.44 -3.05 -0.02
C GLY A 61 25.67 -4.56 -0.13
N TRP A 62 25.02 -5.25 -1.06
CA TRP A 62 25.28 -6.66 -1.32
C TRP A 62 26.58 -6.84 -2.10
N SER A 63 27.33 -7.89 -1.77
CA SER A 63 28.50 -8.26 -2.57
C SER A 63 28.07 -8.78 -3.96
N PRO A 64 28.85 -8.52 -5.02
CA PRO A 64 28.54 -9.03 -6.35
C PRO A 64 28.33 -10.56 -6.35
N GLY A 65 27.28 -11.01 -7.03
CA GLY A 65 26.95 -12.43 -7.12
C GLY A 65 26.33 -13.05 -5.85
N PHE A 66 25.95 -12.23 -4.85
CA PHE A 66 25.43 -12.72 -3.58
C PHE A 66 24.12 -13.51 -3.73
N PHE A 67 23.21 -13.03 -4.57
CA PHE A 67 21.91 -13.65 -4.78
C PHE A 67 22.04 -14.95 -5.59
N GLU A 68 22.92 -15.00 -6.58
CA GLU A 68 23.23 -16.19 -7.37
C GLU A 68 23.84 -17.28 -6.50
N ARG A 69 24.65 -16.90 -5.50
CA ARG A 69 25.23 -17.84 -4.54
C ARG A 69 24.23 -18.32 -3.49
N THR A 70 23.22 -17.53 -3.14
CA THR A 70 22.37 -17.78 -1.94
C THR A 70 20.96 -18.24 -2.31
N ALA A 71 20.41 -17.74 -3.41
CA ALA A 71 19.12 -18.17 -3.92
C ALA A 71 19.17 -19.66 -4.23
N LEU A 72 18.07 -20.37 -3.93
CA LEU A 72 17.91 -21.81 -4.19
C LEU A 72 18.89 -22.73 -3.43
N LYS A 73 19.73 -22.23 -2.52
CA LYS A 73 20.56 -23.10 -1.69
C LYS A 73 19.78 -24.13 -0.86
N TRP A 74 18.49 -23.85 -0.63
CA TRP A 74 17.57 -24.69 0.14
C TRP A 74 16.52 -25.35 -0.77
N GLU A 75 16.69 -25.25 -2.10
CA GLU A 75 15.80 -25.89 -3.06
C GLU A 75 15.93 -27.42 -2.95
N GLY A 76 14.81 -28.09 -2.68
CA GLY A 76 14.76 -29.54 -2.50
C GLY A 76 15.03 -30.04 -1.08
N GLU A 77 15.42 -29.15 -0.16
CA GLU A 77 15.50 -29.48 1.26
C GLU A 77 14.10 -29.46 1.88
N LEU A 78 13.78 -30.50 2.67
CA LEU A 78 12.52 -30.55 3.40
C LEU A 78 12.56 -29.50 4.51
N LEU A 79 11.71 -28.48 4.42
CA LEU A 79 11.61 -27.42 5.43
C LEU A 79 11.12 -28.01 6.76
N THR A 80 12.04 -28.52 7.57
CA THR A 80 11.76 -28.99 8.91
C THR A 80 11.98 -27.85 9.90
N ARG A 81 10.97 -27.59 10.73
CA ARG A 81 11.16 -26.73 11.90
C ARG A 81 12.07 -27.46 12.89
N GLY A 82 13.24 -26.88 13.19
CA GLY A 82 14.10 -27.38 14.26
C GLY A 82 13.43 -27.28 15.63
N GLU A 83 13.98 -27.97 16.63
CA GLU A 83 13.49 -27.86 18.01
C GLU A 83 13.54 -26.39 18.47
N GLN A 84 12.39 -25.88 18.92
CA GLN A 84 12.32 -24.55 19.49
C GLN A 84 13.01 -24.61 20.87
N GLY A 85 14.10 -23.86 21.04
CA GLY A 85 14.79 -23.76 22.32
C GLY A 85 13.96 -23.03 23.38
N GLU A 86 14.56 -22.87 24.56
CA GLU A 86 13.95 -22.17 25.69
C GLU A 86 13.60 -20.71 25.33
N TYR A 87 12.47 -20.24 25.85
CA TYR A 87 12.06 -18.85 25.68
C TYR A 87 13.03 -17.90 26.40
N GLU A 88 13.38 -16.79 25.76
CA GLU A 88 14.09 -15.69 26.43
C GLU A 88 13.22 -15.09 27.53
N GLN A 89 13.63 -15.26 28.78
CA GLN A 89 12.98 -14.60 29.91
C GLN A 89 13.55 -13.19 30.05
N ARG A 90 12.75 -12.18 29.68
CA ARG A 90 13.09 -10.78 30.00
C ARG A 90 12.72 -10.50 31.44
N LEU A 91 13.74 -10.32 32.28
CA LEU A 91 13.60 -9.81 33.64
C LEU A 91 13.33 -8.31 33.56
N TRP A 92 12.04 -7.93 33.64
CA TRP A 92 11.60 -6.54 33.62
C TRP A 92 11.96 -5.77 34.91
N ASP A 93 12.46 -6.45 35.93
CA ASP A 93 12.80 -5.88 37.24
C ASP A 93 14.00 -4.91 37.21
N PHE A 94 14.66 -4.77 36.07
CA PHE A 94 15.83 -3.89 35.88
C PHE A 94 15.60 -2.74 34.87
N LEU A 95 14.34 -2.48 34.48
CA LEU A 95 13.93 -1.34 33.63
C LEU A 95 13.17 -0.29 34.44
#